data_AF-A0A7W0WB20-F1
#
_entry.id   AF-A0A7W0WB20-F1
#
_cell.length_a   1.000
_cell.length_b   1.000
_cell.length_c   1.000
_cell.angle_alpha   90.00
_cell.angle_beta   90.00
_cell.angle_gamma   90.00
#
_symmetry.space_group_name_H-M   'P 1'
#
loop_
_entity.id
_entity.type
_entity.pdbx_description
1 polymer ?
#
loop_
_entity_poly.entity_id
_entity_poly.type
_entity_poly.pdbx_seq_one_letter_code
_entity_poly.pdbx_strand_id
1 'polypeptide(L)' 'MRDVRVIRPPDRKHGASGFDYIAGVVAETVATEKLALQLVRIQPGVRSQAHSHGEHESAAYVLEGEVVTWYGDELLK' A
#
# COMPACT_ATOMS: atom_id res chain seq x y z
N MET A 1 25.95 11.19 -11.61
CA MET A 1 24.98 10.50 -10.75
C MET A 1 24.56 11.45 -9.63
N ARG A 2 23.60 12.36 -9.86
CA ARG A 2 23.24 13.37 -8.85
C ARG A 2 21.84 13.20 -8.22
N ASP A 3 20.98 12.32 -8.72
CA ASP A 3 19.62 12.18 -8.18
C ASP A 3 19.21 10.72 -7.95
N VAL A 4 20.03 9.96 -7.21
CA VAL A 4 19.61 8.64 -6.68
C VAL A 4 19.15 8.83 -5.25
N ARG A 5 17.86 8.54 -4.98
CA ARG A 5 17.31 8.51 -3.62
C ARG A 5 17.29 7.07 -3.12
N VAL A 6 18.01 6.81 -2.03
CA VAL A 6 17.93 5.52 -1.33
C VAL A 6 16.80 5.61 -0.31
N ILE A 7 15.73 4.87 -0.55
CA ILE A 7 14.67 4.66 0.43
C ILE A 7 15.20 3.64 1.44
N ARG A 8 15.40 4.08 2.67
CA ARG A 8 15.58 3.17 3.81
C ARG A 8 14.21 2.97 4.43
N PRO A 9 13.79 1.73 4.76
CA PRO A 9 12.46 1.47 5.29
C PRO A 9 12.17 2.43 6.44
N PRO A 10 11.25 3.40 6.27
CA PRO A 10 10.90 4.30 7.33
C PRO A 10 10.07 3.56 8.37
N ASP A 11 9.73 4.25 9.46
CA ASP A 11 8.75 3.78 10.40
C ASP A 11 7.44 3.42 9.68
N ARG A 12 6.76 2.42 10.22
CA ARG A 12 5.48 1.98 9.69
C ARG A 12 4.42 3.05 9.93
N LYS A 13 3.55 3.26 8.95
CA LYS A 13 2.39 4.14 9.08
C LYS A 13 1.10 3.35 8.98
N HIS A 14 0.16 3.66 9.86
CA HIS A 14 -1.16 3.06 9.86
C HIS A 14 -1.98 3.62 8.68
N GLY A 15 -2.52 2.74 7.84
CA GLY A 15 -3.33 3.08 6.67
C GLY A 15 -4.82 2.92 6.90
N ALA A 16 -5.63 3.55 6.04
CA ALA A 16 -7.10 3.47 6.09
C ALA A 16 -7.65 2.05 5.91
N SER A 17 -6.85 1.13 5.36
CA SER A 17 -7.19 -0.30 5.25
C SER A 17 -7.15 -1.03 6.60
N GLY A 18 -6.67 -0.39 7.67
CA GLY A 18 -6.46 -1.00 8.98
C GLY A 18 -5.13 -1.75 9.12
N PHE A 19 -4.21 -1.61 8.15
CA PHE A 19 -2.88 -2.21 8.21
C PHE A 19 -1.77 -1.17 8.33
N ASP A 20 -0.63 -1.63 8.84
CA ASP A 20 0.60 -0.86 8.90
C ASP A 20 1.44 -1.10 7.65
N TYR A 21 1.77 0.00 6.97
CA TYR A 21 2.54 -0.01 5.72
C TYR A 21 3.96 0.53 5.93
N ILE A 22 4.90 -0.08 5.22
CA ILE A 22 6.26 0.42 5.06
C ILE A 22 6.28 1.23 3.76
N ALA A 23 6.57 2.52 3.86
CA ALA A 23 6.59 3.40 2.69
C ALA A 23 7.77 3.09 1.76
N GLY A 24 7.47 2.93 0.47
CA GLY A 24 8.43 2.77 -0.63
C GLY A 24 8.51 4.05 -1.45
N VAL A 25 8.15 3.98 -2.73
CA VAL A 25 8.08 5.15 -3.63
C VAL A 25 6.74 5.85 -3.43
N VAL A 26 6.72 6.87 -2.57
CA VAL A 26 5.54 7.69 -2.25
C VAL A 26 5.93 9.16 -2.14
N ALA A 27 4.95 10.07 -2.09
CA ALA A 27 5.20 11.50 -2.04
C ALA A 27 6.13 11.88 -0.86
N GLU A 28 5.96 11.23 0.29
CA GLU A 28 6.72 11.51 1.51
C GLU A 28 8.19 11.09 1.44
N THR A 29 8.53 10.10 0.62
CA THR A 29 9.90 9.56 0.55
C THR A 29 10.69 10.13 -0.63
N VAL A 30 10.04 10.32 -1.78
CA VAL A 30 10.71 10.74 -3.02
C VAL A 30 9.98 11.83 -3.79
N ALA A 31 8.94 12.46 -3.21
CA ALA A 31 8.15 13.52 -3.84
C ALA A 31 7.54 13.11 -5.20
N THR A 32 7.16 11.83 -5.33
CA THR A 32 6.39 11.35 -6.48
C THR A 32 4.96 11.87 -6.42
N GLU A 33 4.41 12.22 -7.58
CA GLU A 33 3.06 12.80 -7.70
C GLU A 33 2.00 11.78 -8.14
N LYS A 34 2.41 10.70 -8.82
CA LYS A 34 1.48 9.79 -9.53
C LYS A 34 1.66 8.31 -9.22
N LEU A 35 2.60 7.98 -8.35
CA LEU A 35 2.87 6.60 -7.94
C LEU A 35 2.94 6.53 -6.42
N ALA A 36 2.24 5.54 -5.86
CA ALA A 36 2.33 5.18 -4.45
C ALA A 36 2.65 3.68 -4.34
N LEU A 37 3.91 3.36 -4.10
CA LEU A 37 4.38 1.99 -3.86
C LEU A 37 4.74 1.83 -2.39
N GLN A 38 4.07 0.87 -1.76
CA GLN A 38 4.17 0.59 -0.33
C GLN A 38 4.16 -0.92 -0.11
N LEU A 39 4.80 -1.35 0.98
CA LEU A 39 4.88 -2.75 1.37
C LEU A 39 4.03 -2.98 2.63
N VAL A 40 3.24 -4.04 2.62
CA VAL A 40 2.44 -4.48 3.76
C VAL A 40 2.76 -5.94 4.08
N ARG A 41 2.79 -6.28 5.37
CA ARG A 41 2.85 -7.66 5.84
C ARG A 41 1.54 -7.98 6.54
N ILE A 42 0.74 -8.84 5.93
CA ILE A 42 -0.57 -9.26 6.43
C ILE A 42 -0.40 -10.59 7.15
N GLN A 43 -0.92 -10.72 8.37
CA GLN A 43 -0.88 -11.98 9.11
C GLN A 43 -2.00 -12.93 8.64
N PRO A 44 -1.82 -14.26 8.68
CA PRO A 44 -2.89 -15.20 8.32
C PRO A 44 -4.18 -14.96 9.14
N GLY A 45 -5.33 -15.03 8.48
CA GLY A 45 -6.65 -14.91 9.12
C GLY A 45 -7.13 -13.48 9.39
N VAL A 46 -6.32 -12.45 9.11
CA VAL A 46 -6.76 -11.06 9.24
C VAL A 46 -7.34 -10.53 7.92
N ARG A 47 -8.23 -9.54 8.02
CA ARG A 47 -8.89 -8.91 6.88
C ARG A 47 -8.76 -7.39 6.98
N SER A 48 -8.52 -6.72 5.86
CA SER A 48 -8.54 -5.25 5.81
C SER A 48 -9.97 -4.71 5.95
N GLN A 49 -10.09 -3.47 6.40
CA GLN A 49 -11.30 -2.70 6.18
C GLN A 49 -11.49 -2.44 4.68
N ALA A 50 -12.74 -2.47 4.21
CA ALA A 50 -13.05 -2.05 2.85
C ALA A 50 -12.78 -0.55 2.70
N HIS A 51 -12.14 -0.16 1.60
CA HIS A 51 -11.78 1.23 1.35
C HIS A 51 -11.72 1.51 -0.16
N SER A 52 -11.92 2.78 -0.52
CA SER A 52 -11.86 3.24 -1.90
C SER A 52 -10.48 3.78 -2.21
N HIS A 53 -10.01 3.50 -3.41
CA HIS A 53 -8.79 4.10 -3.97
C HIS A 53 -9.13 5.33 -4.84
N GLY A 54 -10.39 5.77 -4.85
CA GLY A 54 -10.85 6.93 -5.59
C GLY A 54 -10.50 6.83 -7.08
N GLU A 55 -9.81 7.84 -7.59
CA GLU A 55 -9.37 7.94 -8.99
C GLU A 55 -8.04 7.19 -9.27
N HIS A 56 -7.51 6.42 -8.29
CA HIS A 56 -6.24 5.72 -8.44
C HIS A 56 -6.44 4.28 -8.92
N GLU A 57 -5.82 3.93 -10.04
CA GLU A 57 -5.63 2.53 -10.40
C GLU A 57 -4.68 1.85 -9.40
N SER A 58 -4.93 0.58 -9.11
CA SER A 58 -4.19 -0.15 -8.07
C SER A 58 -3.87 -1.57 -8.49
N ALA A 59 -2.68 -1.99 -8.08
CA ALA A 59 -2.18 -3.34 -8.27
C ALA A 59 -1.52 -3.83 -6.98
N ALA A 60 -1.60 -5.13 -6.74
CA ALA A 60 -0.90 -5.79 -5.66
C ALA A 60 -0.01 -6.89 -6.24
N TYR A 61 1.22 -6.99 -5.74
CA TYR A 61 2.14 -8.07 -6.07
C TYR A 61 2.43 -8.87 -4.80
N VAL A 62 2.05 -10.14 -4.80
CA VAL A 62 2.23 -11.03 -3.64
C VAL A 62 3.63 -11.60 -3.65
N LEU A 63 4.47 -11.16 -2.72
CA LEU A 63 5.85 -11.63 -2.58
C LEU A 63 5.94 -13.01 -1.90
N GLU A 64 5.02 -13.30 -0.98
CA GLU A 64 4.99 -14.52 -0.17
C GLU A 64 3.56 -14.82 0.28
N GLY A 65 3.18 -16.11 0.27
CA GLY A 65 1.85 -16.57 0.69
C GLY A 65 0.76 -16.36 -0.36
N GLU A 66 -0.48 -16.23 0.10
CA GLU A 66 -1.67 -16.09 -0.73
C GLU A 66 -2.63 -15.07 -0.11
N VAL A 67 -3.40 -14.38 -0.96
CA VAL A 67 -4.42 -13.42 -0.56
C VAL A 67 -5.66 -13.56 -1.43
N VAL A 68 -6.83 -13.35 -0.84
CA VAL A 68 -8.09 -13.19 -1.56
C VAL A 68 -8.45 -11.72 -1.55
N THR A 69 -8.68 -11.16 -2.73
CA THR A 69 -9.10 -9.76 -2.90
C THR A 69 -10.55 -9.73 -3.35
N TRP A 70 -11.39 -9.09 -2.55
CA TRP A 70 -12.75 -8.71 -2.95
C TRP A 70 -12.75 -7.26 -3.44
N TYR A 71 -13.49 -6.97 -4.51
CA TYR A 71 -13.62 -5.63 -5.07
C TYR A 71 -15.06 -5.36 -5.50
N GLY A 72 -15.43 -4.07 -5.59
CA GLY A 72 -16.75 -3.61 -6.02
C GLY A 72 -17.38 -2.60 -5.07
N ASP A 73 -18.28 -1.78 -5.61
CA ASP A 73 -18.87 -0.61 -4.92
C ASP A 73 -19.69 -0.99 -3.67
N GLU A 74 -20.24 -2.20 -3.64
CA GLU A 74 -21.07 -2.71 -2.53
C GLU A 74 -20.28 -2.99 -1.24
N LEU A 75 -18.94 -2.96 -1.30
CA LEU A 75 -18.10 -3.23 -0.14
C LEU A 75 -17.91 -2.02 0.78
N LEU A 76 -18.24 -0.81 0.32
CA LEU A 76 -18.08 0.44 1.09
C LEU A 76 -19.30 0.82 1.94
N LYS A 77 -20.32 -0.06 1.99
CA LYS A 77 -21.58 0.16 2.70
C LYS A 77 -21.53 -0.30 4.15
#